data_AF-A0A9Q7MLS8-F1
#
_entry.id   AF-A0A9Q7MLS8-F1
#
_cell.length_a   1.000
_cell.length_b   1.000
_cell.length_c   1.000
_cell.angle_alpha   90.00
_cell.angle_beta   90.00
_cell.angle_gamma   90.00
#
_symmetry.space_group_name_H-M   'P 1'
#
loop_
_entity.id
_entity.type
_entity.pdbx_description
1 polymer ?
#
loop_
_entity_poly.entity_id
_entity_poly.type
_entity_poly.pdbx_seq_one_letter_code
_entity_poly.pdbx_strand_id
1 'polypeptide(L)'
;MNETSFELILHSGNSKSSSMEAIEYARQGDIQEADFKMNEAQEELLLAHKIQSKLLAKSAKVDHFNPNMLLVHAQDHLCGAQTQLEMAKEIISLYEQVQEIKTYLGIENFQKQKNMRVLLVCGQGMSTSLLVQTMYLYADEGDYIESSSFEELVGVIGDYDVVLVSPQIRYRMPVIERMMTLRTQIVGLIDMKAYGKLDGQKIYNQAKELFMKIKH
;
A
#
# COMPACT_ATOMS: atom_id res chain seq x y z
N MET A 1 40.65 -3.96 9.64
CA MET A 1 39.82 -2.76 9.39
C MET A 1 38.73 -3.08 8.39
N ASN A 2 39.03 -3.62 7.20
CA ASN A 2 38.00 -3.94 6.21
C ASN A 2 36.96 -4.97 6.69
N GLU A 3 37.40 -6.07 7.31
CA GLU A 3 36.50 -7.09 7.89
C GLU A 3 35.57 -6.49 8.96
N THR A 4 36.13 -5.71 9.89
CA THR A 4 35.38 -4.99 10.92
C THR A 4 34.35 -4.01 10.33
N SER A 5 34.68 -3.34 9.22
CA SER A 5 33.75 -2.46 8.52
C SER A 5 32.61 -3.25 7.88
N PHE A 6 32.88 -4.41 7.28
CA PHE A 6 31.84 -5.28 6.71
C PHE A 6 30.90 -5.85 7.77
N GLU A 7 31.43 -6.32 8.91
CA GLU A 7 30.60 -6.77 10.04
C GLU A 7 29.70 -5.64 10.58
N LEU A 8 30.24 -4.43 10.68
CA LEU A 8 29.48 -3.28 11.15
C LEU A 8 28.38 -2.88 10.16
N ILE A 9 28.64 -2.95 8.84
CA ILE A 9 27.62 -2.76 7.80
C ILE A 9 26.54 -3.84 7.89
N LEU A 10 26.93 -5.11 8.05
CA LEU A 10 26.01 -6.25 8.12
C LEU A 10 25.01 -6.09 9.28
N HIS A 11 25.52 -5.95 10.51
CA HIS A 11 24.68 -5.83 11.70
C HIS A 11 23.81 -4.56 11.66
N SER A 12 24.35 -3.45 11.14
CA SER A 12 23.56 -2.21 10.96
C SER A 12 22.45 -2.38 9.91
N GLY A 13 22.72 -3.12 8.82
CA GLY A 13 21.75 -3.42 7.77
C GLY A 13 20.63 -4.34 8.25
N ASN A 14 20.96 -5.37 9.02
CA ASN A 14 19.99 -6.26 9.65
C ASN A 14 19.08 -5.48 10.61
N SER A 15 19.68 -4.66 11.50
CA SER A 15 18.93 -3.82 12.43
C SER A 15 17.92 -2.91 11.71
N LYS A 16 18.34 -2.20 10.65
CA LYS A 16 17.42 -1.38 9.83
C LYS A 16 16.27 -2.19 9.24
N SER A 17 16.57 -3.37 8.70
CA SER A 17 15.58 -4.22 8.05
C SER A 17 14.55 -4.70 9.05
N SER A 18 14.98 -5.24 10.20
CA SER A 18 14.09 -5.64 11.28
C SER A 18 13.27 -4.47 11.84
N SER A 19 13.84 -3.27 11.98
CA SER A 19 13.08 -2.07 12.37
C SER A 19 11.99 -1.70 11.35
N MET A 20 12.26 -1.84 10.05
CA MET A 20 11.26 -1.59 9.00
C MET A 20 10.17 -2.66 8.99
N GLU A 21 10.53 -3.94 9.17
CA GLU A 21 9.57 -5.04 9.31
C GLU A 21 8.64 -4.83 10.52
N ALA A 22 9.19 -4.40 11.66
CA ALA A 22 8.40 -4.10 12.85
C ALA A 22 7.34 -3.02 12.60
N ILE A 23 7.69 -1.94 11.89
CA ILE A 23 6.74 -0.89 11.51
C ILE A 23 5.62 -1.45 10.62
N GLU A 24 5.93 -2.39 9.72
CA GLU A 24 4.95 -3.02 8.84
C GLU A 24 3.95 -3.87 9.63
N TYR A 25 4.44 -4.71 10.55
CA TYR A 25 3.58 -5.51 11.43
C TYR A 25 2.68 -4.62 12.30
N ALA A 26 3.23 -3.57 12.91
CA ALA A 26 2.45 -2.64 13.72
C ALA A 26 1.38 -1.92 12.89
N ARG A 27 1.68 -1.53 11.64
CA ARG A 27 0.70 -0.94 10.73
C ARG A 27 -0.49 -1.86 10.44
N GLN A 28 -0.23 -3.16 10.37
CA GLN A 28 -1.26 -4.18 10.14
C GLN A 28 -2.04 -4.54 11.43
N GLY A 29 -1.63 -3.98 12.57
CA GLY A 29 -2.21 -4.26 13.89
C GLY A 29 -1.60 -5.48 14.59
N ASP A 30 -0.56 -6.08 14.02
CA ASP A 30 0.17 -7.20 14.63
C ASP A 30 1.28 -6.68 15.55
N ILE A 31 0.89 -6.24 16.74
CA ILE A 31 1.82 -5.65 17.71
C ILE A 31 2.81 -6.70 18.26
N GLN A 32 2.40 -7.97 18.37
CA GLN A 32 3.27 -9.02 18.91
C GLN A 32 4.46 -9.29 17.98
N GLU A 33 4.21 -9.41 16.68
CA GLU A 33 5.29 -9.56 15.70
C GLU A 33 6.13 -8.29 15.56
N ALA A 34 5.52 -7.11 15.70
CA ALA A 34 6.25 -5.84 15.73
C ALA A 34 7.27 -5.80 16.90
N ASP A 35 6.86 -6.19 18.10
CA ASP A 35 7.74 -6.27 19.27
C ASP A 35 8.87 -7.30 19.08
N PHE A 36 8.55 -8.46 18.52
CA PHE A 36 9.55 -9.48 18.21
C PHE A 36 10.63 -8.92 17.26
N LYS A 37 10.21 -8.27 16.17
CA LYS A 37 11.11 -7.64 15.19
C LYS A 37 11.89 -6.47 15.77
N MET A 38 11.30 -5.69 16.67
CA MET A 38 12.04 -4.63 17.37
C MET A 38 13.14 -5.18 18.28
N ASN A 39 12.89 -6.31 18.95
CA ASN A 39 13.92 -6.97 19.74
C ASN A 39 15.06 -7.50 18.86
N GLU A 40 14.77 -8.16 17.73
CA GLU A 40 15.79 -8.56 16.75
C GLU A 40 16.62 -7.36 16.28
N ALA A 41 15.96 -6.23 15.96
CA ALA A 41 16.63 -5.01 15.52
C ALA A 41 17.57 -4.44 16.59
N GLN A 42 17.17 -4.48 17.86
CA GLN A 42 17.93 -3.99 19.00
C GLN A 42 19.15 -4.88 19.28
N GLU A 43 19.01 -6.20 19.15
CA GLU A 43 20.12 -7.15 19.29
C GLU A 43 21.20 -6.95 18.22
N GLU A 44 20.79 -6.81 16.97
CA GLU A 44 21.69 -6.54 15.85
C GLU A 44 22.43 -5.20 16.03
N LEU A 45 21.72 -4.15 16.46
CA LEU A 45 22.32 -2.85 16.74
C LEU A 45 23.33 -2.93 17.89
N LEU A 46 23.05 -3.73 18.91
CA LEU A 46 23.96 -3.95 20.03
C LEU A 46 25.26 -4.63 19.58
N LEU A 47 25.19 -5.58 18.65
CA LEU A 47 26.38 -6.20 18.04
C LEU A 47 27.20 -5.15 17.28
N ALA A 48 26.56 -4.33 16.45
CA ALA A 48 27.23 -3.25 15.72
C ALA A 48 27.88 -2.23 16.67
N HIS A 49 27.22 -1.87 17.78
CA HIS A 49 27.79 -0.99 18.81
C HIS A 49 29.00 -1.57 19.50
N LYS A 50 28.99 -2.87 19.84
CA LYS A 50 30.18 -3.53 20.43
C LYS A 50 31.38 -3.41 19.50
N ILE A 51 31.18 -3.53 18.18
CA ILE A 51 32.24 -3.35 17.18
C ILE A 51 32.72 -1.89 17.16
N GLN A 52 31.80 -0.92 17.12
CA GLN A 52 32.12 0.51 17.17
C GLN A 52 32.91 0.89 18.43
N SER A 53 32.51 0.41 19.60
CA SER A 53 33.22 0.67 20.87
C SER A 53 34.65 0.13 20.86
N LYS A 54 34.87 -1.08 20.30
CA LYS A 54 36.22 -1.63 20.13
C LYS A 54 37.08 -0.77 19.21
N LEU A 55 36.50 -0.23 18.13
CA LEU A 55 37.19 0.67 17.21
C LEU A 55 37.59 1.98 17.90
N LEU A 56 36.70 2.60 18.68
CA LEU A 56 36.98 3.81 19.46
C LEU A 56 38.06 3.58 20.52
N ALA A 57 38.01 2.45 21.24
CA ALA A 57 39.04 2.10 22.22
C ALA A 57 40.41 1.88 21.56
N LYS A 58 40.43 1.35 20.33
CA LYS A 58 41.67 1.17 19.56
C LYS A 58 42.20 2.51 19.05
N SER A 59 41.34 3.41 18.56
CA SER A 59 41.76 4.73 18.06
C SER A 59 42.32 5.61 19.18
N ALA A 60 41.81 5.49 20.40
CA ALA A 60 42.32 6.25 21.56
C ALA A 60 43.75 5.87 21.98
N LYS A 61 44.26 4.71 21.56
CA LYS A 61 45.62 4.23 21.89
C LYS A 61 46.70 4.63 20.88
N VAL A 62 46.33 5.30 19.79
CA VAL A 62 47.23 5.64 18.69
C VAL A 62 47.26 7.15 18.52
N ASP A 63 48.46 7.74 18.34
CA ASP A 63 48.62 9.20 18.16
C ASP A 63 47.84 9.72 16.95
N HIS A 64 47.77 8.93 15.87
CA HIS A 64 47.03 9.27 14.66
C HIS A 64 46.22 8.08 14.15
N PHE A 65 44.88 8.21 14.17
CA PHE A 65 43.96 7.24 13.59
C PHE A 65 43.51 7.73 12.20
N ASN A 66 43.86 6.98 11.15
CA ASN A 66 43.42 7.28 9.78
C ASN A 66 42.27 6.35 9.35
N PRO A 67 41.01 6.82 9.38
CA PRO A 67 39.89 6.06 8.85
C PRO A 67 39.97 5.97 7.32
N ASN A 68 39.70 4.79 6.76
CA ASN A 68 39.49 4.64 5.33
C ASN A 68 38.02 4.93 4.96
N MET A 69 37.75 5.17 3.68
CA MET A 69 36.40 5.48 3.20
C MET A 69 35.37 4.40 3.58
N LEU A 70 35.77 3.13 3.54
CA LEU A 70 34.89 2.00 3.91
C LEU A 70 34.46 2.05 5.38
N LEU A 71 35.35 2.45 6.30
CA LEU A 71 35.02 2.60 7.71
C LEU A 71 34.08 3.78 7.96
N VAL A 72 34.26 4.89 7.24
CA VAL A 72 33.33 6.02 7.29
C VAL A 72 31.94 5.56 6.84
N HIS A 73 31.86 4.89 5.69
CA HIS A 73 30.61 4.34 5.18
C HIS A 73 29.94 3.36 6.15
N ALA A 74 30.73 2.51 6.83
CA ALA A 74 30.20 1.62 7.84
C ALA A 74 29.57 2.39 9.02
N GLN A 75 30.23 3.45 9.51
CA GLN A 75 29.67 4.28 10.57
C GLN A 75 28.38 5.01 10.15
N ASP A 76 28.27 5.45 8.89
CA ASP A 76 27.03 6.03 8.36
C ASP A 76 25.88 5.02 8.42
N HIS A 77 26.16 3.74 8.11
CA HIS A 77 25.15 2.68 8.23
C HIS A 77 24.69 2.50 9.66
N LEU A 78 25.62 2.47 10.61
CA LEU A 78 25.31 2.33 12.04
C LEU A 78 24.50 3.51 12.54
N CYS A 79 24.91 4.75 12.25
CA CYS A 79 24.17 5.94 12.66
C CYS A 79 22.74 5.92 12.10
N GLY A 80 22.60 5.60 10.80
CA GLY A 80 21.27 5.45 10.19
C GLY A 80 20.45 4.32 10.82
N ALA A 81 21.07 3.24 11.28
CA ALA A 81 20.38 2.13 11.94
C ALA A 81 19.84 2.53 13.32
N GLN A 82 20.64 3.27 14.08
CA GLN A 82 20.21 3.83 15.37
C GLN A 82 19.02 4.76 15.20
N THR A 83 19.09 5.71 14.26
CA THR A 83 17.99 6.64 14.01
C THR A 83 16.72 5.90 13.55
N GLN A 84 16.87 4.92 12.66
CA GLN A 84 15.75 4.11 12.19
C GLN A 84 15.08 3.35 13.33
N LEU A 85 15.85 2.77 14.24
CA LEU A 85 15.33 2.02 15.38
C LEU A 85 14.57 2.92 16.36
N GLU A 86 15.10 4.11 16.68
CA GLU A 86 14.40 5.06 17.55
C GLU A 86 13.13 5.61 16.88
N MET A 87 13.16 5.91 15.59
CA MET A 87 11.96 6.29 14.84
C MET A 87 10.92 5.17 14.78
N ALA A 88 11.36 3.91 14.63
CA ALA A 88 10.47 2.76 14.60
C ALA A 88 9.69 2.62 15.91
N LYS A 89 10.33 2.82 17.07
CA LYS A 89 9.66 2.80 18.38
C LYS A 89 8.52 3.81 18.45
N GLU A 90 8.78 5.05 18.06
CA GLU A 90 7.77 6.12 18.07
C GLU A 90 6.63 5.79 17.10
N ILE A 91 6.93 5.30 15.89
CA ILE A 91 5.93 4.93 14.89
C ILE A 91 5.05 3.76 15.37
N ILE A 92 5.64 2.75 16.00
CA ILE A 92 4.90 1.61 16.56
C ILE A 92 3.98 2.08 17.68
N SER A 93 4.46 2.93 18.58
CA SER A 93 3.63 3.52 19.64
C SER A 93 2.43 4.30 19.08
N LEU A 94 2.62 5.02 17.97
CA LEU A 94 1.51 5.68 17.28
C LEU A 94 0.49 4.67 16.72
N TYR A 95 0.95 3.55 16.16
CA TYR A 95 0.04 2.50 15.68
C TYR A 95 -0.72 1.80 16.81
N GLU A 96 -0.08 1.58 17.96
CA GLU A 96 -0.75 1.06 19.16
C GLU A 96 -1.86 2.01 19.63
N GLN A 97 -1.58 3.31 19.72
CA GLN A 97 -2.60 4.32 20.07
C GLN A 97 -3.76 4.33 19.07
N VAL A 98 -3.46 4.21 17.77
CA VAL A 98 -4.50 4.09 16.74
C VAL A 98 -5.35 2.84 16.97
N GLN A 99 -4.76 1.72 17.36
CA GLN A 99 -5.49 0.48 17.64
C GLN A 99 -6.34 0.56 18.91
N GLU A 100 -5.85 1.23 19.96
CA GLU A 100 -6.63 1.54 21.17
C GLU A 100 -7.83 2.43 20.84
N ILE A 101 -7.63 3.48 20.04
CA ILE A 101 -8.71 4.39 19.60
C ILE A 101 -9.75 3.61 18.78
N LYS A 102 -9.32 2.76 17.85
CA LYS A 102 -10.24 1.90 17.07
C LYS A 102 -11.07 1.01 17.99
N THR A 103 -10.44 0.39 18.99
CA THR A 103 -11.12 -0.45 19.98
C THR A 103 -12.14 0.36 20.79
N TYR A 104 -11.74 1.53 21.30
CA TYR A 104 -12.62 2.42 22.07
C TYR A 104 -13.84 2.88 21.27
N LEU A 105 -13.66 3.19 19.99
CA LEU A 105 -14.73 3.61 19.09
C LEU A 105 -15.57 2.43 18.54
N GLY A 106 -15.17 1.18 18.80
CA GLY A 106 -15.83 0.00 18.22
C GLY A 106 -15.62 -0.14 16.70
N ILE A 107 -14.55 0.44 16.16
CA ILE A 107 -14.21 0.43 14.72
C ILE A 107 -13.10 -0.60 14.47
N GLU A 108 -13.37 -1.86 14.78
CA GLU A 108 -12.41 -2.97 14.61
C GLU A 108 -12.05 -3.20 13.13
N ASN A 109 -12.93 -2.80 12.21
CA ASN A 109 -12.78 -2.96 10.76
C ASN A 109 -12.58 -1.63 10.03
N PHE A 110 -11.75 -0.71 10.56
CA PHE A 110 -11.27 0.42 9.77
C PHE A 110 -10.25 -0.06 8.72
N GLN A 111 -10.73 -0.74 7.69
CA GLN A 111 -9.98 -0.87 6.44
C GLN A 111 -10.06 0.49 5.75
N LYS A 112 -8.93 0.98 5.26
CA LYS A 112 -8.89 2.09 4.31
C LYS A 112 -9.68 1.60 3.09
N GLN A 113 -10.98 1.85 3.08
CA GLN A 113 -11.86 1.46 1.98
C GLN A 113 -11.30 2.18 0.76
N LYS A 114 -10.66 1.44 -0.14
CA LYS A 114 -10.16 2.04 -1.36
C LYS A 114 -11.40 2.38 -2.17
N ASN A 115 -11.72 3.66 -2.23
CA ASN A 115 -12.88 4.17 -2.96
C ASN A 115 -12.80 3.68 -4.41
N MET A 116 -13.84 2.99 -4.85
CA MET A 116 -13.94 2.43 -6.19
C MET A 116 -14.45 3.50 -7.15
N ARG A 117 -13.75 3.71 -8.26
CA ARG A 117 -14.24 4.53 -9.38
C ARG A 117 -14.78 3.64 -10.49
N VAL A 118 -16.09 3.72 -10.73
CA VAL A 118 -16.82 2.92 -11.71
C VAL A 118 -17.27 3.78 -12.89
N LEU A 119 -16.94 3.35 -14.10
CA LEU A 119 -17.44 3.94 -15.34
C LEU A 119 -18.40 2.98 -16.05
N LEU A 120 -19.65 3.40 -16.25
CA LEU A 120 -20.60 2.71 -17.11
C LEU A 120 -20.48 3.22 -18.55
N VAL A 121 -20.16 2.34 -19.49
CA VAL A 121 -20.04 2.69 -20.92
C VAL A 121 -21.32 2.30 -21.64
N CYS A 122 -21.92 3.26 -22.35
CA CYS A 122 -23.20 3.10 -23.03
C CYS A 122 -23.15 3.52 -24.50
N GLY A 123 -24.16 3.10 -25.29
CA GLY A 123 -24.32 3.53 -26.68
C GLY A 123 -25.33 4.67 -26.89
N GLN A 124 -26.22 4.92 -25.92
CA GLN A 124 -27.26 5.97 -25.91
C GLN A 124 -27.58 6.33 -24.45
N GLY A 125 -27.18 7.52 -23.98
CA GLY A 125 -26.93 7.83 -22.56
C GLY A 125 -28.09 7.84 -21.55
N MET A 126 -29.37 7.83 -21.96
CA MET A 126 -30.48 8.04 -21.01
C MET A 126 -30.71 6.90 -20.01
N SER A 127 -30.67 5.64 -20.43
CA SER A 127 -30.88 4.50 -19.54
C SER A 127 -29.75 4.33 -18.52
N THR A 128 -28.56 4.83 -18.85
CA THR A 128 -27.36 4.68 -18.02
C THR A 128 -27.31 5.71 -16.90
N SER A 129 -27.79 6.94 -17.12
CA SER A 129 -27.90 7.93 -16.04
C SER A 129 -28.87 7.49 -14.94
N LEU A 130 -30.00 6.86 -15.31
CA LEU A 130 -30.94 6.28 -14.35
C LEU A 130 -30.30 5.11 -13.59
N LEU A 131 -29.50 4.29 -14.27
CA LEU A 131 -28.78 3.19 -13.65
C LEU A 131 -27.72 3.68 -12.65
N VAL A 132 -26.96 4.73 -12.98
CA VAL A 132 -26.03 5.39 -12.05
C VAL A 132 -26.75 5.84 -10.79
N GLN A 133 -27.91 6.50 -10.93
CA GLN A 133 -28.71 6.92 -9.77
C GLN A 133 -29.13 5.73 -8.90
N THR A 134 -29.58 4.63 -9.51
CA THR A 134 -29.94 3.42 -8.75
C THR A 134 -28.75 2.76 -8.07
N MET A 135 -27.55 2.81 -8.67
CA MET A 135 -26.33 2.26 -8.05
C MET A 135 -25.89 3.10 -6.85
N TYR A 136 -26.01 4.42 -6.93
CA TYR A 136 -25.68 5.32 -5.82
C TYR A 136 -26.53 5.09 -4.56
N LEU A 137 -27.72 4.49 -4.68
CA LEU A 137 -28.52 4.09 -3.51
C LEU A 137 -27.87 2.99 -2.66
N TYR A 138 -26.88 2.28 -3.22
CA TYR A 138 -26.18 1.16 -2.58
C TYR A 138 -24.67 1.36 -2.49
N ALA A 139 -24.16 2.50 -2.97
CA ALA A 139 -22.74 2.78 -3.01
C ALA A 139 -22.18 3.05 -1.60
N ASP A 140 -21.00 2.50 -1.32
CA ASP A 140 -20.25 2.82 -0.11
C ASP A 140 -19.82 4.30 -0.13
N GLU A 141 -19.62 4.88 1.06
CA GLU A 141 -19.23 6.28 1.19
C GLU A 141 -17.90 6.57 0.47
N GLY A 142 -17.96 7.47 -0.49
CA GLY A 142 -16.80 7.93 -1.25
C GLY A 142 -16.52 7.15 -2.55
N ASP A 143 -17.26 6.09 -2.85
CA ASP A 143 -17.25 5.50 -4.20
C ASP A 143 -17.78 6.50 -5.24
N TYR A 144 -17.22 6.45 -6.44
CA TYR A 144 -17.59 7.35 -7.54
C TYR A 144 -18.09 6.53 -8.74
N ILE A 145 -19.29 6.87 -9.23
CA ILE A 145 -19.97 6.13 -10.29
C ILE A 145 -20.42 7.13 -11.35
N GLU A 146 -19.92 6.99 -12.57
CA GLU A 146 -20.30 7.84 -13.69
C GLU A 146 -20.69 7.00 -14.91
N SER A 147 -21.40 7.60 -15.86
CA SER A 147 -21.70 7.03 -17.16
C SER A 147 -21.14 7.89 -18.29
N SER A 148 -20.57 7.26 -19.31
CA SER A 148 -20.10 7.96 -20.51
C SER A 148 -20.47 7.20 -21.78
N SER A 149 -20.49 7.93 -22.89
CA SER A 149 -20.64 7.37 -24.23
C SER A 149 -19.34 6.68 -24.67
N PHE A 150 -19.43 5.76 -25.64
CA PHE A 150 -18.22 5.12 -26.18
C PHE A 150 -17.28 6.15 -26.85
N GLU A 151 -17.85 7.20 -27.42
CA GLU A 151 -17.14 8.26 -28.15
C GLU A 151 -16.29 9.13 -27.21
N GLU A 152 -16.73 9.33 -25.98
CA GLU A 152 -16.06 10.18 -24.97
C GLU A 152 -15.07 9.41 -24.09
N LEU A 153 -14.91 8.08 -24.28
CA LEU A 153 -14.00 7.26 -23.49
C LEU A 153 -12.54 7.70 -23.57
N VAL A 154 -12.13 8.26 -24.71
CA VAL A 154 -10.74 8.67 -24.96
C VAL A 154 -10.42 9.86 -24.06
N GLY A 155 -9.54 9.66 -23.08
CA GLY A 155 -9.07 10.69 -22.16
C GLY A 155 -9.67 10.61 -20.75
N VAL A 156 -10.80 9.93 -20.57
CA VAL A 156 -11.44 9.75 -19.24
C VAL A 156 -11.28 8.34 -18.68
N ILE A 157 -11.13 7.32 -19.54
CA ILE A 157 -11.13 5.91 -19.10
C ILE A 157 -10.03 5.62 -18.07
N GLY A 158 -8.91 6.36 -18.09
CA GLY A 158 -7.79 6.19 -17.16
C GLY A 158 -8.09 6.57 -15.71
N ASP A 159 -9.15 7.35 -15.47
CA ASP A 159 -9.50 7.84 -14.13
C ASP A 159 -10.33 6.83 -13.32
N TYR A 160 -10.65 5.67 -13.91
CA TYR A 160 -11.56 4.67 -13.35
C TYR A 160 -10.88 3.32 -13.12
N ASP A 161 -11.23 2.66 -12.02
CA ASP A 161 -10.73 1.32 -11.69
C ASP A 161 -11.55 0.23 -12.40
N VAL A 162 -12.87 0.41 -12.47
CA VAL A 162 -13.81 -0.58 -13.03
C VAL A 162 -14.57 0.05 -14.20
N VAL A 163 -14.48 -0.58 -15.37
CA VAL A 163 -15.22 -0.18 -16.57
C VAL A 163 -16.29 -1.22 -16.89
N LEU A 164 -17.55 -0.86 -16.76
CA LEU A 164 -18.68 -1.74 -17.03
C LEU A 164 -19.34 -1.39 -18.36
N VAL A 165 -19.28 -2.32 -19.31
CA VAL A 165 -19.76 -2.13 -20.67
C VAL A 165 -21.22 -2.59 -20.79
N SER A 166 -22.07 -1.73 -21.35
CA SER A 166 -23.49 -2.05 -21.58
C SER A 166 -23.66 -3.21 -22.58
N PRO A 167 -24.65 -4.11 -22.40
CA PRO A 167 -24.84 -5.28 -23.28
C PRO A 167 -25.01 -4.92 -24.76
N GLN A 168 -25.59 -3.75 -25.03
CA GLN A 168 -25.85 -3.21 -26.37
C GLN A 168 -24.58 -2.92 -27.18
N ILE A 169 -23.47 -2.59 -26.50
CA ILE A 169 -22.19 -2.26 -27.12
C ILE A 169 -21.12 -3.32 -26.83
N ARG A 170 -21.53 -4.55 -26.45
CA ARG A 170 -20.62 -5.66 -26.15
C ARG A 170 -19.55 -5.88 -27.22
N TYR A 171 -19.89 -5.68 -28.49
CA TYR A 171 -18.97 -5.82 -29.62
C TYR A 171 -17.78 -4.84 -29.59
N ARG A 172 -17.87 -3.76 -28.80
CA ARG A 172 -16.80 -2.77 -28.58
C ARG A 172 -15.83 -3.16 -27.46
N MET A 173 -16.12 -4.19 -26.65
CA MET A 173 -15.26 -4.62 -25.53
C MET A 173 -13.78 -4.81 -25.93
N PRO A 174 -13.43 -5.47 -27.06
CA PRO A 174 -12.03 -5.65 -27.42
C PRO A 174 -11.29 -4.33 -27.70
N VAL A 175 -12.01 -3.26 -28.06
CA VAL A 175 -11.41 -1.93 -28.23
C VAL A 175 -11.18 -1.28 -26.87
N ILE A 176 -12.16 -1.37 -25.98
CA ILE A 176 -12.08 -0.83 -24.61
C ILE A 176 -10.94 -1.50 -23.84
N GLU A 177 -10.83 -2.83 -23.92
CA GLU A 177 -9.73 -3.60 -23.30
C GLU A 177 -8.34 -3.13 -23.73
N ARG A 178 -8.17 -2.74 -24.99
CA ARG A 178 -6.89 -2.22 -25.50
C ARG A 178 -6.56 -0.82 -25.01
N MET A 179 -7.54 -0.07 -24.52
CA MET A 179 -7.35 1.28 -23.98
C MET A 179 -7.01 1.26 -22.49
N MET A 180 -7.14 0.11 -21.82
CA MET A 180 -7.03 -0.02 -20.37
C MET A 180 -5.67 -0.55 -19.92
N THR A 181 -5.25 -0.12 -18.74
CA THR A 181 -4.08 -0.68 -18.05
C THR A 181 -4.52 -1.82 -17.14
N LEU A 182 -4.41 -3.06 -17.62
CA LEU A 182 -4.88 -4.27 -16.90
C LEU A 182 -4.22 -4.51 -15.52
N ARG A 183 -3.17 -3.77 -15.17
CA ARG A 183 -2.57 -3.81 -13.82
C ARG A 183 -3.37 -3.01 -12.80
N THR A 184 -4.08 -1.97 -13.22
CA THR A 184 -4.76 -1.02 -12.33
C THR A 184 -6.24 -0.88 -12.65
N GLN A 185 -6.72 -1.47 -13.75
CA GLN A 185 -8.09 -1.37 -14.21
C GLN A 185 -8.64 -2.74 -14.64
N ILE A 186 -9.96 -2.89 -14.58
CA ILE A 186 -10.64 -4.11 -15.02
C ILE A 186 -11.93 -3.76 -15.78
N VAL A 187 -12.21 -4.50 -16.84
CA VAL A 187 -13.44 -4.36 -17.62
C VAL A 187 -14.39 -5.52 -17.38
N GLY A 188 -15.69 -5.24 -17.39
CA GLY A 188 -16.72 -6.26 -17.32
C GLY A 188 -17.90 -5.94 -18.24
N LEU A 189 -18.64 -6.96 -18.66
CA LEU A 189 -19.93 -6.78 -19.31
C LEU A 189 -21.02 -6.72 -18.22
N ILE A 190 -21.86 -5.69 -18.25
CA ILE A 190 -22.99 -5.59 -17.30
C ILE A 190 -23.92 -6.79 -17.47
N ASP A 191 -24.37 -7.37 -16.35
CA ASP A 191 -25.39 -8.43 -16.38
C ASP A 191 -26.65 -7.96 -17.12
N MET A 192 -27.00 -8.64 -18.21
CA MET A 192 -28.07 -8.21 -19.11
C MET A 192 -29.45 -8.18 -18.42
N LYS A 193 -29.69 -9.08 -17.45
CA LYS A 193 -30.94 -9.11 -16.67
C LYS A 193 -31.00 -7.93 -15.70
N ALA A 194 -29.89 -7.63 -15.03
CA ALA A 194 -29.78 -6.48 -14.13
C ALA A 194 -29.94 -5.16 -14.89
N TYR A 195 -29.29 -5.02 -16.05
CA TYR A 195 -29.39 -3.85 -16.91
C TYR A 195 -30.84 -3.58 -17.34
N GLY A 196 -31.55 -4.61 -17.81
CA GLY A 196 -32.94 -4.47 -18.23
C GLY A 196 -33.92 -4.15 -17.09
N LYS A 197 -33.56 -4.47 -15.84
CA LYS A 197 -34.35 -4.17 -14.64
C LYS A 197 -33.92 -2.90 -13.92
N LEU A 198 -32.85 -2.24 -14.37
CA LEU A 198 -32.20 -1.13 -13.67
C LEU A 198 -31.84 -1.50 -12.21
N ASP A 199 -31.35 -2.73 -12.02
CA ASP A 199 -30.97 -3.26 -10.71
C ASP A 199 -29.60 -2.73 -10.30
N GLY A 200 -29.60 -1.51 -9.73
CA GLY A 200 -28.40 -0.83 -9.27
C GLY A 200 -27.61 -1.61 -8.22
N GLN A 201 -28.28 -2.33 -7.32
CA GLN A 201 -27.62 -3.13 -6.28
C GLN A 201 -26.80 -4.26 -6.89
N LYS A 202 -27.40 -5.03 -7.82
CA LYS A 202 -26.70 -6.15 -8.46
C LYS A 202 -25.52 -5.69 -9.30
N ILE A 203 -25.64 -4.56 -10.00
CA ILE A 203 -24.57 -4.02 -10.85
C ILE A 203 -23.45 -3.39 -10.01
N TYR A 204 -23.79 -2.72 -8.91
CA TYR A 204 -22.79 -2.22 -7.97
C TYR A 204 -22.01 -3.37 -7.32
N ASN A 205 -22.68 -4.44 -6.89
CA ASN A 205 -22.00 -5.64 -6.38
C ASN A 205 -21.10 -6.28 -7.44
N GLN A 206 -21.55 -6.34 -8.70
CA GLN A 206 -20.72 -6.78 -9.82
C GLN A 206 -19.45 -5.92 -9.97
N ALA A 207 -19.56 -4.59 -9.83
CA ALA A 207 -18.41 -3.70 -9.86
C ALA A 207 -17.43 -3.99 -8.72
N LYS A 208 -17.92 -4.18 -7.48
CA LYS A 208 -17.10 -4.54 -6.32
C LYS A 208 -16.35 -5.85 -6.52
N GLU A 209 -17.02 -6.88 -7.04
CA GLU A 209 -16.38 -8.18 -7.35
C GLU A 209 -15.26 -8.06 -8.39
N LEU A 210 -15.41 -7.16 -9.36
CA LEU A 210 -14.36 -6.88 -10.33
C LEU A 210 -13.22 -6.09 -9.71
N PHE A 211 -13.53 -5.06 -8.92
CA PHE A 211 -12.53 -4.24 -8.24
C PHE A 211 -11.60 -5.07 -7.34
N MET A 212 -12.14 -6.04 -6.60
CA MET A 212 -11.37 -6.96 -5.76
C MET A 212 -10.37 -7.84 -6.53
N LYS A 213 -10.52 -7.98 -7.86
CA LYS A 213 -9.60 -8.76 -8.71
C LYS A 213 -8.42 -7.94 -9.21
N ILE A 214 -8.42 -6.62 -9.02
CA ILE A 214 -7.29 -5.77 -9.40
C ILE A 214 -6.16 -6.05 -8.41
N LYS A 215 -5.06 -6.62 -8.91
CA LYS A 215 -3.85 -6.85 -8.10
C LYS A 215 -3.19 -5.50 -7.80
N HIS A 216 -3.17 -5.10 -6.54
CA HIS A 216 -2.42 -3.93 -6.06
C HIS A 216 -0.96 -4.28 -5.80
#